data_AF-A0A5N6M922-F1
#
_entry.id   AF-A0A5N6M922-F1
#
_cell.length_a   1.000
_cell.length_b   1.000
_cell.length_c   1.000
_cell.angle_alpha   90.00
_cell.angle_beta   90.00
_cell.angle_gamma   90.00
#
_symmetry.space_group_name_H-M   'P 1'
#
loop_
_entity.id
_entity.type
_entity.pdbx_description
1 polymer ?
#
loop_
_entity_poly.entity_id
_entity_poly.type
_entity_poly.pdbx_seq_one_letter_code
_entity_poly.pdbx_strand_id
1 'polypeptide(L)'
;MLEPEPIREEPVQSPPRDEVPPQHPPHVYHAVRLTEPLEALLHQIAARCDETTQRMARVERRLDRYEDLVQWTVASEHARRDGTQLPPFPEPRVYADDGSDARPSGS
;
A
#
# COMPACT_ATOMS: atom_id res chain seq x y z
N MET A 1 42.96 -43.25 -8.07
CA MET A 1 41.84 -42.73 -8.85
C MET A 1 42.42 -41.73 -9.84
N LEU A 2 42.11 -41.84 -11.13
CA LEU A 2 42.55 -40.88 -12.16
C LEU A 2 41.54 -39.72 -12.15
N GLU A 3 42.01 -38.49 -11.98
CA GLU A 3 41.16 -37.31 -12.19
C GLU A 3 40.75 -37.23 -13.67
N PRO A 4 39.49 -36.90 -13.97
CA PRO A 4 39.04 -36.76 -15.36
C PRO A 4 39.67 -35.50 -15.98
N GLU A 5 40.05 -35.59 -17.25
CA GLU A 5 40.57 -34.43 -17.99
C GLU A 5 39.48 -33.35 -18.14
N PRO A 6 39.85 -32.06 -18.03
CA PRO A 6 38.91 -30.96 -18.16
C PRO A 6 38.39 -30.86 -19.60
N ILE A 7 37.08 -30.77 -19.75
CA ILE A 7 36.39 -30.61 -21.04
C ILE A 7 36.87 -29.30 -21.68
N ARG A 8 37.46 -29.40 -22.87
CA ARG A 8 37.76 -28.23 -23.70
C ARG A 8 36.49 -27.82 -24.43
N GLU A 9 35.90 -26.71 -24.02
CA GLU A 9 34.82 -26.05 -24.77
C GLU A 9 35.42 -25.41 -26.02
N GLU A 10 35.38 -26.12 -27.16
CA GLU A 10 35.56 -25.47 -28.45
C GLU A 10 34.38 -24.49 -28.66
N PRO A 11 34.62 -23.23 -29.06
CA PRO A 11 33.54 -22.33 -29.36
C PRO A 11 32.76 -22.90 -30.55
N VAL A 12 31.58 -23.44 -30.29
CA VAL A 12 30.64 -23.82 -31.34
C VAL A 12 30.31 -22.53 -32.09
N GLN A 13 30.93 -22.34 -33.26
CA GLN A 13 30.53 -21.29 -34.19
C GLN A 13 29.09 -21.59 -34.60
N SER A 14 28.16 -20.95 -33.91
CA SER A 14 26.79 -20.87 -34.35
C SER A 14 26.81 -20.15 -35.69
N PRO A 15 26.15 -20.66 -36.75
CA PRO A 15 25.96 -19.87 -37.97
C PRO A 15 25.37 -18.51 -37.56
N PRO A 16 25.71 -17.42 -38.27
CA PRO A 16 25.25 -16.08 -37.93
C PRO A 16 23.74 -16.12 -37.76
N ARG A 17 23.28 -16.00 -36.52
CA ARG A 17 21.86 -15.84 -36.25
C ARG A 17 21.55 -14.45 -36.76
N ASP A 18 20.70 -14.36 -37.78
CA ASP A 18 20.00 -13.11 -38.02
C ASP A 18 19.27 -12.77 -36.72
N GLU A 19 19.84 -11.87 -35.92
CA GLU A 19 19.25 -11.33 -34.71
C GLU A 19 18.05 -10.47 -35.11
N VAL A 20 16.98 -11.10 -35.57
CA VAL A 20 15.67 -10.48 -35.61
C VAL A 20 15.01 -10.88 -34.30
N PRO A 21 14.84 -9.96 -33.33
CA PRO A 21 14.04 -10.24 -32.15
C PRO A 21 12.68 -10.76 -32.59
N PRO A 22 12.07 -11.73 -31.88
CA PRO A 22 10.71 -12.15 -32.17
C PRO A 22 9.80 -10.91 -32.18
N GLN A 23 9.39 -10.48 -33.37
CA GLN A 23 8.47 -9.35 -33.49
C GLN A 23 7.10 -9.87 -33.08
N HIS A 24 6.71 -9.59 -31.84
CA HIS A 24 5.33 -9.80 -31.43
C HIS A 24 4.45 -8.93 -32.32
N PRO A 25 3.37 -9.49 -32.90
CA PRO A 25 2.43 -8.67 -33.65
C PRO A 25 1.90 -7.53 -32.76
N PRO A 26 1.58 -6.35 -33.36
CA PRO A 26 1.03 -5.24 -32.61
C PRO A 26 -0.19 -5.70 -31.81
N HIS A 27 -0.12 -5.61 -30.48
CA HIS A 27 -1.28 -5.93 -29.65
C HIS A 27 -2.30 -4.80 -29.85
N VAL A 28 -3.38 -5.11 -30.56
CA VAL A 28 -4.50 -4.18 -30.73
C VAL A 28 -5.49 -4.44 -29.60
N TYR A 29 -5.57 -3.49 -28.68
CA TYR A 29 -6.59 -3.51 -27.62
C TYR A 29 -7.87 -2.91 -28.15
N HIS A 30 -8.98 -3.64 -28.00
CA HIS A 30 -10.31 -3.16 -28.31
C HIS A 30 -11.05 -2.91 -26.99
N ALA A 31 -11.72 -1.76 -26.87
CA ALA A 31 -12.64 -1.53 -25.76
C ALA A 31 -13.86 -2.44 -25.92
N VAL A 32 -14.16 -3.22 -24.89
CA VAL A 32 -15.32 -4.11 -24.84
C VAL A 32 -16.21 -3.68 -23.68
N ARG A 33 -17.53 -3.66 -23.89
CA ARG A 33 -18.48 -3.42 -22.81
C ARG A 33 -18.57 -4.66 -21.93
N LEU A 34 -18.53 -4.45 -20.62
CA LEU A 34 -18.72 -5.53 -19.68
C LEU A 34 -20.21 -5.92 -19.67
N THR A 35 -20.48 -7.14 -19.23
CA THR A 35 -21.87 -7.56 -18.98
C THR A 35 -22.33 -6.98 -17.66
N GLU A 36 -23.64 -6.71 -17.54
CA GLU A 36 -24.25 -6.18 -16.31
C GLU A 36 -23.82 -6.94 -15.03
N PRO A 37 -23.77 -8.30 -14.99
CA PRO A 37 -23.32 -9.01 -13.79
C PRO A 37 -21.85 -8.77 -13.44
N LEU A 38 -21.00 -8.60 -14.45
CA LEU A 38 -19.58 -8.34 -14.25
C LEU A 38 -19.35 -6.89 -13.79
N GLU A 39 -20.08 -5.93 -14.36
CA GLU A 39 -20.07 -4.55 -13.88
C GLU A 39 -20.54 -4.49 -12.42
N ALA A 40 -21.65 -5.13 -12.07
CA ALA A 40 -22.15 -5.16 -10.69
C ALA A 40 -21.14 -5.78 -9.71
N LEU A 41 -20.46 -6.85 -10.11
CA LEU A 41 -19.41 -7.47 -9.28
C LEU A 41 -18.24 -6.51 -9.03
N LEU A 42 -17.79 -5.78 -10.07
CA LEU A 42 -16.71 -4.80 -9.93
C LEU A 42 -17.10 -3.66 -8.99
N HIS A 43 -18.33 -3.15 -9.08
CA HIS A 43 -18.84 -2.14 -8.15
C HIS A 43 -18.86 -2.66 -6.70
N GLN A 44 -19.28 -3.91 -6.48
CA GLN A 44 -19.26 -4.52 -5.15
C GLN A 44 -17.84 -4.64 -4.60
N ILE A 45 -16.88 -5.03 -5.44
CA ILE A 45 -15.47 -5.11 -5.04
C ILE A 45 -14.95 -3.72 -4.68
N ALA A 46 -15.20 -2.71 -5.51
CA ALA A 46 -14.79 -1.34 -5.26
C ALA A 46 -15.36 -0.81 -3.93
N ALA A 47 -16.67 -0.99 -3.69
CA ALA A 47 -17.30 -0.58 -2.44
C ALA A 47 -16.69 -1.26 -1.21
N ARG A 48 -16.32 -2.54 -1.31
CA ARG A 48 -15.64 -3.27 -0.23
C ARG A 48 -14.22 -2.78 0.01
N CYS A 49 -13.50 -2.41 -1.05
CA CYS A 49 -12.19 -1.79 -0.95
C CYS A 49 -12.28 -0.43 -0.25
N ASP A 50 -13.29 0.38 -0.58
CA ASP A 50 -13.53 1.68 0.05
C ASP A 50 -13.84 1.53 1.54
N GLU A 51 -14.73 0.60 1.92
CA GLU A 51 -15.04 0.31 3.32
C GLU A 51 -13.77 -0.09 4.10
N THR A 52 -12.93 -0.93 3.49
CA THR A 52 -11.67 -1.38 4.11
C THR A 52 -10.73 -0.19 4.31
N THR A 53 -10.63 0.69 3.32
CA THR A 53 -9.79 1.90 3.36
C THR A 53 -10.27 2.86 4.45
N GLN A 54 -11.58 3.12 4.54
CA GLN A 54 -12.18 3.94 5.59
C GLN A 54 -11.95 3.35 6.98
N ARG A 55 -12.08 2.02 7.13
CA ARG A 55 -11.80 1.34 8.40
C ARG A 55 -10.34 1.50 8.82
N MET A 56 -9.39 1.36 7.90
CA MET A 56 -7.97 1.55 8.19
C MET A 56 -7.68 2.99 8.59
N ALA A 57 -8.18 3.98 7.85
CA ALA A 57 -8.04 5.39 8.19
C ALA A 57 -8.58 5.70 9.60
N ARG A 58 -9.72 5.13 9.99
CA ARG A 58 -10.27 5.29 11.35
C ARG A 58 -9.36 4.70 12.43
N VAL A 59 -8.71 3.56 12.14
CA VAL A 59 -7.77 2.93 13.07
C VAL A 59 -6.51 3.77 13.20
N GLU A 60 -5.94 4.23 12.08
CA GLU A 60 -4.76 5.12 12.05
C GLU A 60 -5.01 6.40 12.84
N ARG A 61 -6.13 7.09 12.58
CA ARG A 61 -6.56 8.28 13.35
C ARG A 61 -6.62 8.01 14.86
N ARG A 62 -6.95 6.78 15.27
CA ARG A 62 -7.04 6.40 16.67
C ARG A 62 -5.66 6.07 17.25
N LEU A 63 -4.77 5.47 16.47
CA LEU A 63 -3.38 5.23 16.85
C LEU A 63 -2.63 6.54 17.05
N ASP A 64 -2.79 7.51 16.14
CA ASP A 64 -2.23 8.85 16.27
C ASP A 64 -2.59 9.51 17.60
N ARG A 65 -3.87 9.42 18.01
CA ARG A 65 -4.31 9.95 19.32
C ARG A 65 -3.65 9.24 20.50
N TYR A 66 -3.43 7.92 20.40
CA TYR A 66 -2.74 7.18 21.45
C TYR A 66 -1.26 7.52 21.50
N GLU A 67 -0.62 7.71 20.35
CA GLU A 67 0.75 8.19 20.27
C GLU A 67 0.89 9.56 20.94
N ASP A 68 0.01 10.51 20.61
CA ASP A 68 0.01 11.86 21.21
C ASP A 68 -0.14 11.80 22.75
N LEU A 69 -1.03 10.93 23.26
CA LEU A 69 -1.23 10.72 24.68
C LEU A 69 -0.01 10.11 25.39
N VAL A 70 0.65 9.14 24.74
CA VAL A 70 1.87 8.52 25.27
C VAL A 70 2.99 9.54 25.32
N GLN A 71 3.20 10.30 24.24
CA GLN A 71 4.22 11.35 24.19
C GLN A 71 3.97 12.43 25.25
N TRP A 72 2.72 12.88 25.40
CA TRP A 72 2.35 13.85 26.43
C TRP A 72 2.59 13.31 27.84
N THR A 73 2.25 12.04 28.10
CA THR A 73 2.46 11.41 29.40
C THR A 73 3.95 11.31 29.73
N VAL A 74 4.78 10.88 28.77
CA VAL A 74 6.23 10.81 28.93
C VAL A 74 6.80 12.21 29.20
N ALA A 75 6.44 13.21 28.41
CA ALA A 75 6.92 14.57 28.59
C ALA A 75 6.47 15.17 29.93
N SER A 76 5.23 14.88 30.36
CA SER A 76 4.70 15.31 31.66
C SER A 76 5.44 14.69 32.83
N GLU A 77 5.78 13.41 32.76
CA GLU A 77 6.58 12.74 33.80
C GLU A 77 7.99 13.31 33.90
N HIS A 78 8.62 13.65 32.77
CA HIS A 78 9.91 14.35 32.79
C HIS A 78 9.77 15.73 33.43
N ALA A 79 8.78 16.52 33.03
CA ALA A 79 8.55 17.84 33.60
C ALA A 79 8.32 17.80 35.12
N ARG A 80 7.61 16.77 35.62
CA ARG A 80 7.43 16.55 37.06
C ARG A 80 8.73 16.24 37.78
N ARG A 81 9.61 15.42 37.20
CA ARG A 81 10.92 15.09 37.77
C ARG A 81 11.86 16.29 37.80
N ASP A 82 11.83 17.07 36.73
CA ASP A 82 12.72 18.22 36.55
C ASP A 82 12.18 19.50 37.24
N GLY A 83 10.96 19.43 37.80
CA GLY A 83 10.29 20.56 38.44
C GLY A 83 9.89 21.66 37.46
N THR A 84 9.80 21.36 36.16
CA THR A 84 9.43 22.30 35.12
C THR A 84 7.92 22.32 34.90
N GLN A 85 7.44 23.33 34.15
CA GLN A 85 6.04 23.40 33.76
C GLN A 85 5.62 22.19 32.91
N LEU A 86 4.41 21.69 33.12
CA LEU A 86 3.84 20.62 32.31
C LEU A 86 3.60 21.07 30.87
N PRO A 87 3.84 20.19 29.88
CA PRO A 87 3.51 20.49 28.49
C PRO A 87 1.98 20.62 28.31
N PRO A 88 1.53 21.45 27.36
CA PRO A 88 0.11 21.53 27.02
C PRO A 88 -0.40 20.17 26.53
N PHE A 89 -1.68 19.90 26.79
CA PHE A 89 -2.32 18.70 26.28
C PHE A 89 -2.40 18.76 24.74
N PRO A 90 -2.12 17.67 24.02
CA PRO A 90 -2.08 17.67 22.56
C PRO A 90 -3.45 17.98 21.96
N GLU A 91 -3.45 18.84 20.94
CA GLU A 91 -4.65 19.15 20.16
C GLU A 91 -4.97 18.02 19.17
N PRO A 92 -6.25 17.79 18.85
CA PRO A 92 -6.63 16.81 17.84
C PRO A 92 -5.99 17.14 16.48
N ARG A 93 -5.31 16.16 15.87
CA ARG A 93 -4.79 16.29 14.50
C ARG A 93 -5.95 16.50 13.51
N VAL A 94 -5.75 17.39 12.54
CA VAL A 94 -6.71 17.63 11.45
C VAL A 94 -6.44 16.63 10.33
N TYR A 95 -7.47 15.87 9.97
CA TYR A 95 -7.41 14.92 8.84
C TYR A 95 -8.18 15.49 7.66
N ALA A 96 -7.75 15.17 6.43
CA ALA A 96 -8.54 15.46 5.25
C ALA A 96 -9.90 14.76 5.37
N ASP A 97 -10.97 15.49 5.08
CA ASP A 97 -12.32 14.94 5.06
C ASP A 97 -12.41 13.90 3.93
N ASP A 98 -12.57 12.64 4.31
CA ASP A 98 -12.78 11.51 3.41
C ASP A 98 -14.27 11.25 3.17
N GLY A 99 -15.15 12.19 3.55
CA GLY A 99 -16.60 12.07 3.42
C GLY A 99 -17.21 11.08 4.41
N SER A 100 -16.46 10.66 5.42
CA SER A 100 -16.88 9.61 6.37
C SER A 100 -17.80 10.12 7.50
N ASP A 101 -18.09 11.42 7.58
CA ASP A 101 -19.00 12.01 8.56
C ASP A 101 -20.48 12.00 8.12
N ALA A 102 -20.92 10.94 7.44
CA ALA A 102 -22.34 10.60 7.37
C ALA A 102 -22.74 9.81 8.62
N ARG A 103 -22.96 10.52 9.74
CA ARG A 103 -23.64 9.95 10.91
C ARG A 103 -25.09 9.66 10.50
N PRO A 104 -25.63 8.44 10.64
CA PRO A 104 -27.08 8.27 10.49
C PRO A 104 -27.74 8.99 11.66
N SER A 105 -28.40 10.12 11.36
CA SER A 105 -29.35 10.71 12.30
C SER A 105 -30.46 9.69 12.54
N GLY A 106 -30.47 9.14 13.76
CA GLY A 106 -31.50 8.24 14.24
C GLY A 106 -32.88 8.91 14.17
N SER A 107 -33.86 8.05 13.89
CA SER A 107 -35.29 8.33 13.66
C SER A 107 -36.02 9.03 14.79
#